data_AF-A0A8H7WFW9-F1
#
_entry.id   AF-A0A8H7WFW9-F1
#
_cell.length_a   1.000
_cell.length_b   1.000
_cell.length_c   1.000
_cell.angle_alpha   90.00
_cell.angle_beta   90.00
_cell.angle_gamma   90.00
#
_symmetry.space_group_name_H-M   'P 1'
#
loop_
_entity.id
_entity.type
_entity.pdbx_description
1 polymer ?
#
loop_
_entity_poly.entity_id
_entity_poly.type
_entity_poly.pdbx_seq_one_letter_code
_entity_poly.pdbx_strand_id
1 'polypeptide(L)'
;MFSDFSTEHALKSIQQIQWKHILVFTICLMGLHFILFEETPSSEVSVSSPPPGKAAAAPAPPPPPAKKKPKTRPKPPSVVDSDADKPHVENTPPFLTSQPADGNIDKPYDSIPVAEPIAICMAVKDQAVDMIEFFVHHYHNMGIRRFYVMDDGSDPPLSSFQYPGIPRTALTFTYQEREGRDGYMQLTFYTWCIERYRERHTWMAFIDGDEFLETPGPETLGEVLKTFEDDESVGALGINWRMHTSSGLTSRPESVRKAFTTCIYDDLEHNGDDSANSHIKSIVKMSHAGPPINPHKFETSPDSHTVGENGDVIETDAWRRPITRTRIGLHHYAVKSRQEFEAKMERGNGMTDPKGEAFWTEIESGNPHVNCSEMAAYEP
;
A
#
# COMPACT_ATOMS: atom_id res chain seq x y z
N MET A 1 -49.04 14.22 0.22
CA MET A 1 -49.59 14.30 -1.15
C MET A 1 -48.88 15.35 -2.01
N PHE A 2 -47.55 15.49 -1.88
CA PHE A 2 -46.74 16.45 -2.66
C PHE A 2 -45.45 15.83 -3.25
N SER A 3 -45.25 14.52 -3.10
CA SER A 3 -44.03 13.82 -3.55
C SER A 3 -44.09 13.43 -5.04
N ASP A 4 -45.25 12.95 -5.50
CA ASP A 4 -45.38 12.32 -6.83
C ASP A 4 -45.35 13.29 -8.01
N PHE A 5 -45.53 14.59 -7.74
CA PHE A 5 -45.62 15.61 -8.80
C PHE A 5 -44.25 15.99 -9.39
N SER A 6 -43.16 15.79 -8.64
CA SER A 6 -41.80 16.13 -9.07
C SER A 6 -41.21 15.05 -10.00
N THR A 7 -41.41 13.78 -9.65
CA THR A 7 -40.90 12.62 -10.40
C THR A 7 -41.57 12.47 -11.78
N GLU A 8 -42.89 12.66 -11.87
CA GLU A 8 -43.59 12.69 -13.17
C GLU A 8 -43.05 13.79 -14.11
N HIS A 9 -42.75 14.97 -13.57
CA HIS A 9 -42.23 16.08 -14.36
C HIS A 9 -40.83 15.78 -14.89
N ALA A 10 -39.94 15.25 -14.05
CA ALA A 10 -38.60 14.83 -14.47
C ALA A 10 -38.65 13.74 -15.56
N LEU A 11 -39.51 12.73 -15.41
CA LEU A 11 -39.69 11.66 -16.40
C LEU A 11 -40.22 12.19 -17.74
N LYS A 12 -41.19 13.11 -17.72
CA LYS A 12 -41.69 13.78 -18.95
C LYS A 12 -40.61 14.60 -19.64
N SER A 13 -39.75 15.31 -18.89
CA SER A 13 -38.61 16.03 -19.46
C SER A 13 -37.57 15.09 -20.09
N ILE A 14 -37.25 13.96 -19.44
CA ILE A 14 -36.31 12.95 -19.97
C ILE A 14 -36.84 12.30 -21.27
N GLN A 15 -38.16 12.07 -21.36
CA GLN A 15 -38.81 11.54 -22.56
C GLN A 15 -38.85 12.53 -23.74
N GLN A 16 -38.73 13.83 -23.49
CA GLN A 16 -38.64 14.85 -24.56
C GLN A 16 -37.24 14.96 -25.18
N ILE A 17 -36.22 14.36 -24.54
CA ILE A 17 -34.85 14.37 -25.07
C ILE A 17 -34.78 13.53 -26.35
N GLN A 18 -34.35 14.16 -27.44
CA GLN A 18 -34.12 13.48 -28.72
C GLN A 18 -32.78 12.74 -28.69
N TRP A 19 -32.73 11.63 -27.95
CA TRP A 19 -31.53 10.80 -27.72
C TRP A 19 -30.76 10.43 -28.99
N LYS A 20 -31.45 10.28 -30.13
CA LYS A 20 -30.83 10.08 -31.45
C LYS A 20 -29.85 11.20 -31.84
N HIS A 21 -30.17 12.45 -31.51
CA HIS A 21 -29.32 13.60 -31.84
C HIS A 21 -28.11 13.70 -30.90
N ILE A 22 -28.29 13.40 -29.61
CA ILE A 22 -27.18 13.28 -28.65
C ILE A 22 -26.21 12.18 -29.08
N LEU A 23 -26.73 11.00 -29.43
CA LEU A 23 -25.90 9.86 -29.88
C LEU A 23 -25.10 10.19 -31.14
N VAL A 24 -25.74 10.79 -32.15
CA VAL A 24 -25.05 11.23 -33.39
C VAL A 24 -23.98 12.27 -33.07
N PHE A 25 -24.27 13.26 -32.23
CA PHE A 25 -23.31 14.30 -31.86
C PHE A 25 -22.10 13.73 -31.10
N THR A 26 -22.34 12.80 -30.16
CA THR A 26 -21.27 12.13 -29.40
C THR A 26 -20.36 11.30 -30.31
N ILE A 27 -20.94 10.55 -31.27
CA ILE A 27 -20.17 9.80 -32.28
C ILE A 27 -19.35 10.75 -33.17
N CYS A 28 -19.92 11.90 -33.57
CA CYS A 28 -19.17 12.93 -34.31
C CYS A 28 -18.01 13.52 -33.50
N LEU A 29 -18.19 13.77 -32.20
CA LEU A 29 -17.11 14.26 -31.33
C LEU A 29 -16.00 13.22 -31.14
N MET A 30 -16.33 11.95 -30.94
CA MET A 30 -15.33 10.87 -30.92
C MET A 30 -14.59 10.76 -32.25
N GLY A 31 -15.30 10.80 -33.38
CA GLY A 31 -14.69 10.80 -34.71
C GLY A 31 -13.76 11.99 -34.93
N LEU A 32 -14.16 13.18 -34.47
CA LEU A 32 -13.32 14.37 -34.50
C LEU A 32 -12.07 14.21 -33.63
N HIS A 33 -12.20 13.62 -32.43
CA HIS A 33 -11.06 13.33 -31.56
C HIS A 33 -10.05 12.41 -32.24
N PHE A 34 -10.48 11.29 -32.84
CA PHE A 34 -9.58 10.39 -33.57
C PHE A 34 -8.91 11.04 -34.80
N ILE A 35 -9.52 12.04 -35.43
CA ILE A 35 -8.94 12.77 -36.57
C ILE A 35 -7.97 13.88 -36.12
N LEU A 36 -8.23 14.53 -34.99
CA LEU A 36 -7.40 15.63 -34.48
C LEU A 36 -6.24 15.16 -33.59
N PHE A 37 -6.35 13.98 -32.99
CA PHE A 37 -5.37 13.40 -32.07
C PHE A 37 -4.82 12.07 -32.61
N GLU A 38 -4.40 12.03 -33.87
CA GLU A 38 -3.48 10.98 -34.33
C GLU A 38 -2.13 11.16 -33.63
N GLU A 39 -1.86 10.32 -32.63
CA GLU A 39 -0.54 10.21 -32.02
C GLU A 39 0.48 9.72 -33.06
N THR A 40 1.45 10.57 -33.37
CA THR A 40 2.62 10.15 -34.16
C THR A 40 3.53 9.30 -33.29
N PRO A 41 3.86 8.04 -33.66
CA PRO A 41 4.84 7.26 -32.93
C PRO A 41 6.20 7.94 -33.02
N SER A 42 6.76 8.35 -31.88
CA SER A 42 8.08 8.96 -31.80
C SER A 42 9.16 7.89 -31.98
N SER A 43 9.64 7.74 -33.22
CA SER A 43 10.80 6.89 -33.51
C SER A 43 12.12 7.53 -33.07
N GLU A 44 12.80 6.82 -32.16
CA GLU A 44 14.24 6.74 -31.93
C GLU A 44 15.13 7.94 -32.33
N VAL A 45 15.70 8.62 -31.33
CA VAL A 45 16.84 9.53 -31.52
C VAL A 45 18.13 8.70 -31.68
N SER A 46 18.45 8.30 -32.90
CA SER A 46 19.75 7.71 -33.23
C SER A 46 20.77 8.79 -33.65
N VAL A 47 21.83 8.96 -32.87
CA VAL A 47 22.97 9.85 -33.20
C VAL A 47 23.73 9.31 -34.41
N SER A 48 24.07 10.17 -35.39
CA SER A 48 25.03 9.82 -36.45
C SER A 48 25.93 10.99 -36.83
N SER A 49 27.13 10.66 -37.31
CA SER A 49 28.10 11.59 -37.91
C SER A 49 28.33 11.24 -39.39
N PRO A 50 28.73 12.20 -40.26
CA PRO A 50 28.64 12.10 -41.73
C PRO A 50 29.97 11.60 -42.37
N PRO A 51 30.23 11.58 -43.71
CA PRO A 51 29.52 12.20 -44.86
C PRO A 51 29.39 11.28 -46.12
N PRO A 52 29.54 11.71 -47.41
CA PRO A 52 28.43 12.09 -48.29
C PRO A 52 28.34 11.32 -49.65
N GLY A 53 27.16 11.25 -50.30
CA GLY A 53 27.01 10.59 -51.61
C GLY A 53 25.77 11.01 -52.44
N LYS A 54 26.00 11.40 -53.69
CA LYS A 54 25.06 12.08 -54.62
C LYS A 54 23.85 11.25 -55.12
N ALA A 55 22.77 11.99 -55.38
CA ALA A 55 21.51 11.71 -56.10
C ALA A 55 21.51 10.76 -57.33
N ALA A 56 20.37 10.08 -57.56
CA ALA A 56 19.67 10.03 -58.87
C ALA A 56 18.22 9.45 -58.81
N ALA A 57 17.42 9.82 -59.81
CA ALA A 57 15.97 9.64 -60.08
C ALA A 57 15.30 8.24 -60.01
N ALA A 58 13.95 8.26 -59.89
CA ALA A 58 13.02 7.14 -60.16
C ALA A 58 12.64 7.03 -61.67
N PRO A 59 12.12 5.88 -62.18
CA PRO A 59 10.70 5.44 -62.05
C PRO A 59 10.57 3.89 -61.86
N ALA A 60 9.48 3.12 -62.07
CA ALA A 60 8.10 3.28 -62.61
C ALA A 60 7.13 2.18 -62.05
N PRO A 61 5.78 2.25 -62.24
CA PRO A 61 4.79 1.25 -61.77
C PRO A 61 4.28 0.30 -62.90
N PRO A 62 3.20 -0.51 -62.73
CA PRO A 62 3.05 -1.73 -61.91
C PRO A 62 2.53 -2.95 -62.76
N PRO A 63 2.11 -4.08 -62.14
CA PRO A 63 1.15 -5.00 -62.77
C PRO A 63 -0.14 -5.29 -61.95
N PRO A 64 -1.24 -5.78 -62.58
CA PRO A 64 -2.62 -5.81 -62.03
C PRO A 64 -3.03 -7.14 -61.32
N PRO A 65 -4.24 -7.27 -60.73
CA PRO A 65 -4.50 -8.20 -59.63
C PRO A 65 -5.09 -9.57 -60.02
N ALA A 66 -4.84 -10.58 -59.16
CA ALA A 66 -5.47 -11.91 -59.21
C ALA A 66 -6.72 -12.02 -58.31
N LYS A 67 -7.72 -12.82 -58.72
CA LYS A 67 -9.03 -12.94 -58.03
C LYS A 67 -9.21 -14.27 -57.28
N LYS A 68 -9.52 -14.14 -55.97
CA LYS A 68 -10.44 -14.94 -55.10
C LYS A 68 -10.56 -16.48 -55.26
N LYS A 69 -10.53 -17.18 -54.11
CA LYS A 69 -11.57 -18.17 -53.70
C LYS A 69 -11.70 -18.25 -52.16
N PRO A 70 -12.83 -18.77 -51.58
CA PRO A 70 -13.25 -18.46 -50.20
C PRO A 70 -13.31 -19.64 -49.20
N LYS A 71 -13.62 -19.30 -47.93
CA LYS A 71 -13.96 -20.17 -46.75
C LYS A 71 -12.75 -20.83 -46.08
N THR A 72 -12.53 -20.66 -44.76
CA THR A 72 -13.34 -21.23 -43.67
C THR A 72 -13.13 -20.52 -42.33
N ARG A 73 -14.02 -20.74 -41.35
CA ARG A 73 -13.97 -20.20 -39.98
C ARG A 73 -13.30 -21.20 -39.04
N PRO A 74 -12.22 -20.85 -38.29
CA PRO A 74 -11.67 -21.71 -37.24
C PRO A 74 -12.60 -21.82 -36.02
N LYS A 75 -12.49 -22.93 -35.29
CA LYS A 75 -13.16 -23.21 -34.00
C LYS A 75 -12.63 -22.31 -32.87
N PRO A 76 -13.35 -22.18 -31.74
CA PRO A 76 -12.75 -21.67 -30.50
C PRO A 76 -11.60 -22.60 -30.05
N PRO A 77 -10.52 -22.05 -29.44
CA PRO A 77 -9.47 -22.87 -28.88
C PRO A 77 -9.97 -23.69 -27.70
N SER A 78 -9.38 -24.88 -27.55
CA SER A 78 -9.60 -25.81 -26.45
C SER A 78 -8.98 -25.34 -25.15
N VAL A 79 -9.40 -25.96 -24.04
CA VAL A 79 -8.67 -25.95 -22.76
C VAL A 79 -7.19 -26.30 -23.02
N VAL A 80 -6.29 -25.52 -22.43
CA VAL A 80 -4.84 -25.75 -22.38
C VAL A 80 -4.41 -25.66 -20.92
N ASP A 81 -3.53 -26.55 -20.47
CA ASP A 81 -3.05 -26.60 -19.09
C ASP A 81 -2.44 -25.27 -18.64
N SER A 82 -2.91 -24.75 -17.50
CA SER A 82 -2.42 -23.53 -16.88
C SER A 82 -1.26 -23.83 -15.93
N ASP A 83 -0.08 -24.09 -16.48
CA ASP A 83 1.17 -24.22 -15.71
C ASP A 83 2.34 -23.42 -16.33
N ALA A 84 2.00 -22.38 -17.11
CA ALA A 84 2.94 -21.54 -17.85
C ALA A 84 2.68 -20.03 -17.64
N ASP A 85 2.48 -19.61 -16.38
CA ASP A 85 2.54 -18.19 -16.00
C ASP A 85 2.97 -18.02 -14.51
N LYS A 86 4.02 -18.74 -14.11
CA LYS A 86 4.73 -18.49 -12.85
C LYS A 86 5.90 -17.55 -13.13
N PRO A 87 6.05 -16.41 -12.45
CA PRO A 87 7.17 -15.50 -12.67
C PRO A 87 8.49 -16.23 -12.40
N HIS A 88 9.38 -16.18 -13.38
CA HIS A 88 10.67 -16.86 -13.30
C HIS A 88 11.62 -16.02 -12.44
N VAL A 89 11.59 -16.25 -11.12
CA VAL A 89 12.50 -15.57 -10.17
C VAL A 89 13.94 -15.93 -10.53
N GLU A 90 14.68 -14.97 -11.07
CA GLU A 90 16.08 -15.14 -11.39
C GLU A 90 16.88 -15.16 -10.07
N ASN A 91 17.50 -16.31 -9.76
CA ASN A 91 18.25 -16.56 -8.53
C ASN A 91 19.49 -15.65 -8.45
N THR A 92 19.24 -14.43 -7.99
CA THR A 92 20.22 -13.38 -7.80
C THR A 92 20.91 -13.63 -6.45
N PRO A 93 22.27 -13.74 -6.38
CA PRO A 93 22.96 -13.96 -5.11
C PRO A 93 22.64 -12.86 -4.09
N PRO A 94 22.64 -13.14 -2.77
CA PRO A 94 22.25 -12.16 -1.76
C PRO A 94 23.23 -10.97 -1.75
N PHE A 95 22.81 -9.85 -2.33
CA PHE A 95 23.65 -8.67 -2.49
C PHE A 95 23.82 -7.90 -1.19
N LEU A 96 25.09 -7.81 -0.77
CA LEU A 96 25.71 -6.76 0.04
C LEU A 96 24.84 -6.09 1.13
N THR A 97 24.84 -6.68 2.31
CA THR A 97 24.81 -5.87 3.54
C THR A 97 26.05 -4.96 3.53
N SER A 98 25.87 -3.64 3.51
CA SER A 98 26.98 -2.71 3.73
C SER A 98 27.50 -2.91 5.15
N GLN A 99 28.73 -3.42 5.27
CA GLN A 99 29.45 -3.49 6.53
C GLN A 99 29.58 -2.07 7.11
N PRO A 100 29.32 -1.85 8.42
CA PRO A 100 29.53 -0.55 9.04
C PRO A 100 30.94 -0.01 8.79
N ALA A 101 31.02 1.25 8.35
CA ALA A 101 32.29 1.88 7.95
C ALA A 101 33.23 2.19 9.14
N ASP A 102 32.76 2.00 10.38
CA ASP A 102 33.55 2.16 11.61
C ASP A 102 34.39 0.91 11.96
N GLY A 103 34.15 -0.21 11.28
CA GLY A 103 34.89 -1.45 11.50
C GLY A 103 34.67 -2.06 12.89
N ASN A 104 33.59 -1.71 13.59
CA ASN A 104 33.38 -2.19 14.95
C ASN A 104 32.86 -3.63 14.98
N ILE A 105 33.79 -4.60 15.01
CA ILE A 105 33.51 -6.04 15.16
C ILE A 105 33.41 -6.42 16.66
N ASP A 106 32.76 -5.58 17.46
CA ASP A 106 32.34 -5.97 18.81
C ASP A 106 31.27 -7.05 18.68
N LYS A 107 31.55 -8.22 19.26
CA LYS A 107 30.66 -9.39 19.21
C LYS A 107 29.28 -9.03 19.76
N PRO A 108 28.19 -9.59 19.19
CA PRO A 108 26.87 -9.44 19.80
C PRO A 108 26.94 -9.89 21.27
N TYR A 109 26.38 -9.05 22.14
CA TYR A 109 26.55 -9.18 23.58
C TYR A 109 25.73 -10.37 24.09
N ASP A 110 26.38 -11.53 24.26
CA ASP A 110 25.79 -12.78 24.78
C ASP A 110 25.40 -12.65 26.27
N SER A 111 24.42 -11.80 26.57
CA SER A 111 23.80 -11.66 27.89
C SER A 111 22.30 -11.92 27.83
N ILE A 112 21.93 -13.09 27.28
CA ILE A 112 20.56 -13.59 27.09
C ILE A 112 19.73 -12.66 26.18
N PRO A 113 19.34 -13.10 24.98
CA PRO A 113 18.35 -12.34 24.22
C PRO A 113 17.11 -12.15 25.08
N VAL A 114 16.72 -10.89 25.30
CA VAL A 114 15.28 -10.62 25.39
C VAL A 114 14.74 -11.21 24.11
N ALA A 115 13.92 -12.26 24.20
CA ALA A 115 13.29 -12.81 23.02
C ALA A 115 12.65 -11.62 22.29
N GLU A 116 12.89 -11.50 20.99
CA GLU A 116 12.23 -10.51 20.15
C GLU A 116 11.05 -11.24 19.47
N PRO A 117 9.98 -11.67 20.17
CA PRO A 117 8.93 -12.48 19.53
C PRO A 117 8.16 -11.67 18.48
N ILE A 118 8.28 -10.33 18.51
CA ILE A 118 7.57 -9.40 17.63
C ILE A 118 8.60 -8.48 16.96
N ALA A 119 8.52 -8.39 15.64
CA ALA A 119 9.21 -7.40 14.83
C ALA A 119 8.22 -6.59 13.98
N ILE A 120 8.64 -5.43 13.48
CA ILE A 120 7.94 -4.70 12.41
C ILE A 120 8.73 -4.83 11.10
N CYS A 121 8.01 -5.10 10.01
CA CYS A 121 8.47 -4.89 8.64
C CYS A 121 7.68 -3.73 8.02
N MET A 122 8.39 -2.79 7.38
CA MET A 122 7.77 -1.59 6.81
C MET A 122 8.46 -1.15 5.53
N ALA A 123 7.67 -0.83 4.51
CA ALA A 123 8.12 -0.17 3.28
C ALA A 123 8.06 1.35 3.48
N VAL A 124 9.19 2.05 3.30
CA VAL A 124 9.32 3.47 3.63
C VAL A 124 10.11 4.19 2.56
N LYS A 125 9.64 5.38 2.17
CA LYS A 125 10.30 6.28 1.23
C LYS A 125 10.32 7.68 1.80
N ASP A 126 11.42 8.42 1.68
CA ASP A 126 11.59 9.86 1.97
C ASP A 126 10.89 10.37 3.26
N GLN A 127 10.81 9.52 4.30
CA GLN A 127 10.04 9.74 5.54
C GLN A 127 10.92 9.74 6.80
N ALA A 128 12.20 10.10 6.66
CA ALA A 128 13.19 10.01 7.76
C ALA A 128 12.78 10.77 9.04
N VAL A 129 12.05 11.89 8.92
CA VAL A 129 11.55 12.64 10.08
C VAL A 129 10.42 11.90 10.79
N ASP A 130 9.45 11.39 10.03
CA ASP A 130 8.29 10.66 10.54
C ASP A 130 8.69 9.40 11.33
N MET A 131 9.79 8.76 10.93
CA MET A 131 10.28 7.50 11.53
C MET A 131 10.77 7.66 12.97
N ILE A 132 11.15 8.85 13.43
CA ILE A 132 11.66 9.05 14.80
C ILE A 132 10.57 8.73 15.83
N GLU A 133 9.40 9.36 15.69
CA GLU A 133 8.27 9.14 16.61
C GLU A 133 7.70 7.72 16.47
N PHE A 134 7.65 7.19 15.24
CA PHE A 134 7.26 5.81 14.97
C PHE A 134 8.12 4.81 15.75
N PHE A 135 9.45 4.91 15.66
CA PHE A 135 10.35 3.99 16.34
C PHE A 135 10.29 4.15 17.86
N VAL A 136 10.29 5.38 18.38
CA VAL A 136 10.19 5.66 19.83
C VAL A 136 8.91 5.06 20.40
N HIS A 137 7.77 5.30 19.77
CA HIS A 137 6.49 4.79 20.24
C HIS A 137 6.47 3.25 20.26
N HIS A 138 6.77 2.59 19.14
CA HIS A 138 6.71 1.13 19.06
C HIS A 138 7.75 0.42 19.94
N TYR A 139 8.92 1.03 20.15
CA TYR A 139 9.97 0.46 20.99
C TYR A 139 9.67 0.58 22.48
N HIS A 140 9.20 1.73 22.96
CA HIS A 140 8.98 1.95 24.39
C HIS A 140 7.57 1.54 24.86
N ASN A 141 6.53 1.85 24.07
CA ASN A 141 5.14 1.62 24.46
C ASN A 141 4.62 0.25 24.02
N MET A 142 4.97 -0.19 22.80
CA MET A 142 4.52 -1.48 22.26
C MET A 142 5.52 -2.63 22.49
N GLY A 143 6.69 -2.33 23.06
CA GLY A 143 7.72 -3.31 23.42
C GLY A 143 8.48 -3.94 22.26
N ILE A 144 8.31 -3.45 21.02
CA ILE A 144 8.87 -4.03 19.80
C ILE A 144 10.35 -3.66 19.69
N ARG A 145 11.24 -4.66 19.71
CA ARG A 145 12.70 -4.44 19.75
C ARG A 145 13.40 -4.51 18.39
N ARG A 146 12.68 -4.86 17.32
CA ARG A 146 13.22 -5.11 15.99
C ARG A 146 12.40 -4.42 14.89
N PHE A 147 13.09 -3.68 14.03
CA PHE A 147 12.49 -3.02 12.86
C PHE A 147 13.28 -3.36 11.59
N TYR A 148 12.56 -3.85 10.58
CA TYR A 148 13.04 -4.09 9.22
C TYR A 148 12.52 -2.97 8.32
N VAL A 149 13.39 -1.97 8.12
CA VAL A 149 13.10 -0.79 7.30
C VAL A 149 13.51 -1.10 5.87
N MET A 150 12.51 -1.27 5.02
CA MET A 150 12.66 -1.51 3.60
C MET A 150 12.56 -0.15 2.88
N ASP A 151 13.72 0.41 2.56
CA ASP A 151 13.89 1.75 2.03
C ASP A 151 13.73 1.77 0.50
N ASP A 152 12.61 2.36 0.06
CA ASP A 152 12.12 2.36 -1.31
C ASP A 152 12.73 3.48 -2.18
N GLY A 153 14.05 3.56 -2.14
CA GLY A 153 14.81 4.58 -2.86
C GLY A 153 14.65 5.97 -2.25
N SER A 154 14.80 6.12 -0.94
CA SER A 154 14.86 7.45 -0.31
C SER A 154 16.14 8.20 -0.70
N ASP A 155 16.06 9.53 -0.79
CA ASP A 155 17.19 10.40 -1.13
C ASP A 155 17.38 11.52 -0.08
N PRO A 156 18.43 11.45 0.76
CA PRO A 156 19.40 10.37 0.88
C PRO A 156 18.78 9.10 1.51
N PRO A 157 19.44 7.93 1.42
CA PRO A 157 18.95 6.69 2.02
C PRO A 157 18.68 6.81 3.52
N LEU A 158 17.60 6.22 4.02
CA LEU A 158 17.13 6.28 5.42
C LEU A 158 18.22 5.82 6.40
N SER A 159 19.03 4.84 6.00
CA SER A 159 20.16 4.33 6.80
C SER A 159 21.24 5.38 7.14
N SER A 160 21.28 6.50 6.42
CA SER A 160 22.20 7.63 6.65
C SER A 160 21.76 8.58 7.77
N PHE A 161 20.47 8.56 8.15
CA PHE A 161 19.92 9.41 9.20
C PHE A 161 20.19 8.83 10.60
N GLN A 162 19.99 9.69 11.61
CA GLN A 162 19.99 9.30 13.01
C GLN A 162 18.56 9.24 13.55
N TYR A 163 18.25 8.18 14.29
CA TYR A 163 16.95 7.94 14.90
C TYR A 163 17.13 7.96 16.43
N PRO A 164 17.08 9.13 17.08
CA PRO A 164 17.28 9.24 18.51
C PRO A 164 16.13 8.58 19.29
N GLY A 165 16.38 8.26 20.56
CA GLY A 165 15.40 7.64 21.45
C GLY A 165 15.36 6.10 21.41
N ILE A 166 15.98 5.45 20.41
CA ILE A 166 16.14 3.99 20.35
C ILE A 166 17.59 3.58 20.00
N PRO A 167 18.02 2.34 20.30
CA PRO A 167 19.33 1.85 19.86
C PRO A 167 19.39 1.66 18.33
N ARG A 168 20.46 2.11 17.68
CA ARG A 168 20.71 1.85 16.24
C ARG A 168 20.68 0.35 15.92
N THR A 169 21.06 -0.51 16.87
CA THR A 169 21.03 -1.98 16.76
C THR A 169 19.61 -2.58 16.70
N ALA A 170 18.55 -1.82 16.98
CA ALA A 170 17.17 -2.25 16.76
C ALA A 170 16.73 -2.13 15.28
N LEU A 171 17.42 -1.30 14.50
CA LEU A 171 17.09 -0.97 13.11
C LEU A 171 17.92 -1.78 12.12
N THR A 172 17.26 -2.41 11.15
CA THR A 172 17.90 -3.09 10.01
C THR A 172 17.35 -2.49 8.73
N PHE A 173 18.23 -1.88 7.92
CA PHE A 173 17.86 -1.23 6.66
C PHE A 173 18.17 -2.15 5.48
N THR A 174 17.23 -2.25 4.54
CA THR A 174 17.47 -2.76 3.17
C THR A 174 17.15 -1.61 2.23
N TYR A 175 18.06 -1.27 1.31
CA TYR A 175 17.86 -0.19 0.33
C TYR A 175 17.57 -0.76 -1.06
N GLN A 176 16.57 -0.19 -1.73
CA GLN A 176 16.26 -0.44 -3.14
C GLN A 176 16.56 0.81 -3.98
N GLU A 177 17.32 0.66 -5.06
CA GLU A 177 17.56 1.75 -6.01
C GLU A 177 16.30 2.06 -6.83
N ARG A 178 16.08 3.35 -7.12
CA ARG A 178 14.85 3.86 -7.77
C ARG A 178 14.61 3.25 -9.15
N GLU A 179 15.70 2.99 -9.86
CA GLU A 179 15.77 2.45 -11.22
C GLU A 179 15.35 0.98 -11.29
N GLY A 180 15.45 0.24 -10.17
CA GLY A 180 15.10 -1.18 -10.07
C GLY A 180 13.78 -1.47 -9.33
N ARG A 181 12.94 -0.45 -9.09
CA ARG A 181 11.67 -0.60 -8.37
C ARG A 181 10.61 -1.28 -9.24
N ASP A 182 9.83 -2.17 -8.61
CA ASP A 182 8.61 -2.73 -9.19
C ASP A 182 7.36 -1.88 -8.83
N GLY A 183 6.27 -2.03 -9.59
CA GLY A 183 4.99 -1.35 -9.32
C GLY A 183 4.30 -1.77 -8.02
N TYR A 184 4.69 -2.91 -7.45
CA TYR A 184 4.18 -3.49 -6.21
C TYR A 184 5.30 -3.66 -5.16
N MET A 185 6.28 -2.75 -5.14
CA MET A 185 7.49 -2.88 -4.32
C MET A 185 7.19 -3.12 -2.82
N GLN A 186 6.08 -2.61 -2.30
CA GLN A 186 5.63 -2.91 -0.93
C GLN A 186 5.44 -4.43 -0.68
N LEU A 187 4.85 -5.17 -1.63
CA LEU A 187 4.65 -6.61 -1.52
C LEU A 187 5.97 -7.38 -1.67
N THR A 188 6.84 -6.92 -2.55
CA THR A 188 8.22 -7.43 -2.72
C THR A 188 9.00 -7.31 -1.41
N PHE A 189 8.94 -6.16 -0.75
CA PHE A 189 9.57 -5.93 0.55
C PHE A 189 9.01 -6.79 1.68
N TYR A 190 7.69 -6.97 1.72
CA TYR A 190 7.05 -7.84 2.71
C TYR A 190 7.46 -9.30 2.52
N THR A 191 7.54 -9.76 1.27
CA THR A 191 8.09 -11.08 0.91
C THR A 191 9.53 -11.24 1.40
N TRP A 192 10.40 -10.26 1.11
CA TRP A 192 11.81 -10.27 1.58
C TRP A 192 11.94 -10.29 3.11
N CYS A 193 11.04 -9.62 3.84
CA CYS A 193 11.01 -9.69 5.30
C CYS A 193 10.74 -11.11 5.80
N ILE A 194 9.75 -11.80 5.21
CA ILE A 194 9.40 -13.18 5.56
C ILE A 194 10.59 -14.11 5.22
N GLU A 195 11.10 -14.05 4.00
CA GLU A 195 12.21 -14.90 3.53
C GLU A 195 13.48 -14.76 4.39
N ARG A 196 13.82 -13.54 4.83
CA ARG A 196 15.08 -13.25 5.53
C ARG A 196 14.99 -13.40 7.04
N TYR A 197 13.81 -13.21 7.63
CA TYR A 197 13.67 -12.99 9.07
C TYR A 197 12.58 -13.81 9.77
N ARG A 198 11.80 -14.65 9.07
CA ARG A 198 10.76 -15.50 9.71
C ARG A 198 11.29 -16.35 10.88
N GLU A 199 12.49 -16.92 10.75
CA GLU A 199 13.12 -17.77 11.76
C GLU A 199 13.62 -17.03 13.02
N ARG A 200 13.43 -15.70 13.10
CA ARG A 200 13.93 -14.86 14.21
C ARG A 200 12.83 -14.40 15.17
N HIS A 201 11.56 -14.51 14.79
CA HIS A 201 10.42 -13.91 15.49
C HIS A 201 9.23 -14.87 15.47
N THR A 202 8.39 -14.87 16.51
CA THR A 202 7.09 -15.57 16.46
C THR A 202 6.12 -14.83 15.54
N TRP A 203 6.13 -13.50 15.59
CA TRP A 203 5.19 -12.59 14.95
C TRP A 203 5.93 -11.46 14.22
N MET A 204 5.39 -11.02 13.08
CA MET A 204 5.86 -9.83 12.38
C MET A 204 4.69 -8.96 11.96
N ALA A 205 4.69 -7.70 12.39
CA ALA A 205 3.73 -6.69 11.99
C ALA A 205 4.14 -6.08 10.64
N PHE A 206 3.22 -6.03 9.70
CA PHE A 206 3.41 -5.40 8.39
C PHE A 206 2.55 -4.14 8.34
N ILE A 207 3.16 -3.01 8.71
CA ILE A 207 2.50 -1.71 8.89
C ILE A 207 3.31 -0.60 8.22
N ASP A 208 2.62 0.47 7.87
CA ASP A 208 3.15 1.60 7.12
C ASP A 208 3.75 2.66 8.06
N GLY A 209 4.63 3.52 7.55
CA GLY A 209 5.35 4.53 8.34
C GLY A 209 4.51 5.67 8.94
N ASP A 210 3.20 5.65 8.73
CA ASP A 210 2.20 6.54 9.33
C ASP A 210 1.12 5.79 10.11
N GLU A 211 1.37 4.53 10.46
CA GLU A 211 0.48 3.68 11.26
C GLU A 211 1.10 3.38 12.64
N PHE A 212 0.30 3.46 13.71
CA PHE A 212 0.76 3.29 15.09
C PHE A 212 -0.13 2.30 15.83
N LEU A 213 0.48 1.21 16.31
CA LEU A 213 -0.23 0.21 17.11
C LEU A 213 -0.62 0.80 18.47
N GLU A 214 -1.82 0.47 18.94
CA GLU A 214 -2.28 0.77 20.29
C GLU A 214 -2.84 -0.50 20.94
N THR A 215 -2.62 -0.69 22.25
CA THR A 215 -3.40 -1.62 23.08
C THR A 215 -4.18 -0.84 24.15
N PRO A 216 -5.41 -0.38 23.85
CA PRO A 216 -6.21 0.45 24.77
C PRO A 216 -6.83 -0.33 25.94
N GLY A 217 -6.73 -1.66 25.93
CA GLY A 217 -7.18 -2.54 27.00
C GLY A 217 -6.19 -2.65 28.17
N PRO A 218 -6.41 -3.60 29.10
CA PRO A 218 -5.47 -3.88 30.19
C PRO A 218 -4.28 -4.76 29.77
N GLU A 219 -4.26 -5.23 28.53
CA GLU A 219 -3.26 -6.14 27.96
C GLU A 219 -2.18 -5.36 27.20
N THR A 220 -0.93 -5.83 27.29
CA THR A 220 0.14 -5.41 26.36
C THR A 220 0.01 -6.11 25.01
N LEU A 221 0.69 -5.60 23.97
CA LEU A 221 0.75 -6.24 22.64
C LEU A 221 1.19 -7.71 22.71
N GLY A 222 2.17 -8.01 23.57
CA GLY A 222 2.65 -9.38 23.78
C GLY A 222 1.60 -10.28 24.42
N GLU A 223 0.79 -9.77 25.34
CA GLU A 223 -0.30 -10.53 25.97
C GLU A 223 -1.44 -10.80 24.99
N VAL A 224 -1.83 -9.81 24.17
CA VAL A 224 -2.83 -10.00 23.10
C VAL A 224 -2.37 -11.09 22.12
N LEU A 225 -1.16 -10.98 21.58
CA LEU A 225 -0.63 -11.97 20.61
C LEU A 225 -0.46 -13.35 21.23
N LYS A 226 -0.07 -13.44 22.51
CA LYS A 226 0.05 -14.70 23.24
C LYS A 226 -1.29 -15.47 23.33
N THR A 227 -2.44 -14.78 23.33
CA THR A 227 -3.74 -15.47 23.30
C THR A 227 -4.01 -16.27 22.01
N PHE A 228 -3.20 -16.07 20.97
CA PHE A 228 -3.27 -16.78 19.69
C PHE A 228 -2.01 -17.62 19.38
N GLU A 229 -1.02 -17.65 20.29
CA GLU A 229 0.29 -18.26 20.03
C GLU A 229 0.22 -19.80 20.01
N ASP A 230 -0.59 -20.40 20.88
CA ASP A 230 -0.80 -21.87 20.94
C ASP A 230 -1.92 -22.37 19.99
N ASP A 231 -2.62 -21.47 19.27
CA ASP A 231 -3.67 -21.83 18.31
C ASP A 231 -3.10 -21.94 16.88
N GLU A 232 -3.01 -23.16 16.36
CA GLU A 232 -2.52 -23.44 15.00
C GLU A 232 -3.53 -23.07 13.90
N SER A 233 -4.79 -22.79 14.24
CA SER A 233 -5.76 -22.24 13.28
C SER A 233 -5.61 -20.72 13.06
N VAL A 234 -4.73 -20.05 13.83
CA VAL A 234 -4.45 -18.62 13.68
C VAL A 234 -3.10 -18.40 13.03
N GLY A 235 -3.11 -18.00 11.75
CA GLY A 235 -1.90 -17.65 11.00
C GLY A 235 -1.58 -16.15 11.01
N ALA A 236 -2.55 -15.28 11.29
CA ALA A 236 -2.34 -13.84 11.41
C ALA A 236 -3.43 -13.15 12.25
N LEU A 237 -3.09 -12.00 12.84
CA LEU A 237 -4.02 -11.09 13.52
C LEU A 237 -4.24 -9.84 12.65
N GLY A 238 -5.47 -9.62 12.20
CA GLY A 238 -5.89 -8.44 11.44
C GLY A 238 -6.44 -7.34 12.37
N ILE A 239 -5.81 -6.17 12.34
CA ILE A 239 -6.08 -5.06 13.26
C ILE A 239 -6.76 -3.93 12.50
N ASN A 240 -7.96 -3.52 12.94
CA ASN A 240 -8.73 -2.46 12.30
C ASN A 240 -8.05 -1.08 12.42
N TRP A 241 -8.02 -0.36 11.30
CA TRP A 241 -7.56 1.03 11.25
C TRP A 241 -8.40 1.99 12.09
N ARG A 242 -7.75 3.00 12.64
CA ARG A 242 -8.37 4.21 13.20
C ARG A 242 -7.79 5.41 12.48
N MET A 243 -8.50 5.86 11.45
CA MET A 243 -8.07 6.90 10.50
C MET A 243 -8.12 8.28 11.15
N HIS A 244 -6.95 8.89 11.32
CA HIS A 244 -6.83 10.28 11.78
C HIS A 244 -7.06 11.27 10.63
N THR A 245 -7.65 12.40 10.98
CA THR A 245 -7.83 13.57 10.12
C THR A 245 -6.69 14.56 10.37
N SER A 246 -6.63 15.66 9.61
CA SER A 246 -5.60 16.70 9.81
C SER A 246 -5.74 17.48 11.12
N SER A 247 -6.84 17.28 11.87
CA SER A 247 -7.26 18.15 12.98
C SER A 247 -7.29 19.65 12.62
N GLY A 248 -7.45 19.97 11.32
CA GLY A 248 -7.38 21.34 10.79
C GLY A 248 -5.98 21.93 10.68
N LEU A 249 -4.92 21.14 10.92
CA LEU A 249 -3.53 21.61 10.89
C LEU A 249 -3.02 21.72 9.46
N THR A 250 -2.47 22.89 9.13
CA THR A 250 -1.92 23.16 7.79
C THR A 250 -0.42 22.92 7.71
N SER A 251 0.30 23.02 8.82
CA SER A 251 1.76 22.83 8.93
C SER A 251 2.12 21.63 9.79
N ARG A 252 3.29 21.02 9.53
CA ARG A 252 3.82 19.90 10.33
C ARG A 252 3.90 20.25 11.82
N PRO A 253 3.28 19.45 12.72
CA PRO A 253 3.45 19.59 14.17
C PRO A 253 4.76 18.95 14.66
N GLU A 254 5.09 19.16 15.93
CA GLU A 254 6.26 18.52 16.58
C GLU A 254 6.06 17.01 16.80
N SER A 255 4.84 16.60 17.17
CA SER A 255 4.44 15.19 17.32
C SER A 255 3.15 14.95 16.54
N VAL A 256 3.15 13.90 15.75
CA VAL A 256 2.00 13.39 15.00
C VAL A 256 0.93 12.91 16.00
N ARG A 257 1.34 12.10 16.98
CA ARG A 257 0.41 11.48 17.95
C ARG A 257 -0.29 12.48 18.87
N LYS A 258 0.39 13.56 19.24
CA LYS A 258 -0.15 14.58 20.17
C LYS A 258 -0.94 15.68 19.47
N ALA A 259 -0.78 15.87 18.16
CA ALA A 259 -1.38 16.97 17.42
C ALA A 259 -2.61 16.56 16.59
N PHE A 260 -2.58 15.39 15.95
CA PHE A 260 -3.73 14.87 15.21
C PHE A 260 -4.61 14.07 16.18
N THR A 261 -5.61 14.73 16.75
CA THR A 261 -6.47 14.20 17.83
C THR A 261 -7.94 14.05 17.42
N THR A 262 -8.21 13.96 16.12
CA THR A 262 -9.53 13.75 15.54
C THR A 262 -9.46 12.64 14.50
N CYS A 263 -10.47 11.76 14.50
CA CYS A 263 -10.57 10.63 13.58
C CYS A 263 -11.91 10.64 12.84
N ILE A 264 -12.00 9.94 11.71
CA ILE A 264 -13.29 9.69 11.06
C ILE A 264 -14.14 8.75 11.93
N TYR A 265 -15.46 8.89 11.83
CA TYR A 265 -16.43 8.01 12.48
C TYR A 265 -16.44 6.59 11.89
N ASP A 266 -16.72 5.60 12.74
CA ASP A 266 -16.76 4.17 12.38
C ASP A 266 -18.00 3.76 11.57
N ASP A 267 -18.95 4.69 11.34
CA ASP A 267 -20.22 4.42 10.65
C ASP A 267 -21.00 3.23 11.26
N LEU A 268 -21.21 3.30 12.58
CA LEU A 268 -21.84 2.22 13.36
C LEU A 268 -23.29 1.91 12.91
N GLU A 269 -23.96 2.86 12.25
CA GLU A 269 -25.33 2.70 11.74
C GLU A 269 -25.39 1.75 10.54
N HIS A 270 -24.31 1.66 9.76
CA HIS A 270 -24.16 0.74 8.62
C HIS A 270 -23.00 -0.25 8.85
N ASN A 271 -22.69 -0.56 10.11
CA ASN A 271 -21.65 -1.55 10.51
C ASN A 271 -20.24 -1.26 9.94
N GLY A 272 -19.95 -0.01 9.56
CA GLY A 272 -18.71 0.39 8.92
C GLY A 272 -18.57 -0.06 7.46
N ASP A 273 -19.67 -0.29 6.74
CA ASP A 273 -19.66 -0.72 5.33
C ASP A 273 -18.83 0.23 4.45
N ASP A 274 -19.09 1.54 4.49
CA ASP A 274 -18.33 2.54 3.71
C ASP A 274 -17.18 3.21 4.50
N SER A 275 -16.97 2.87 5.76
CA SER A 275 -15.93 3.52 6.58
C SER A 275 -14.54 2.95 6.29
N ALA A 276 -13.58 3.82 5.97
CA ALA A 276 -12.18 3.44 5.78
C ALA A 276 -11.57 2.76 7.02
N ASN A 277 -12.12 3.01 8.21
CA ASN A 277 -11.79 2.33 9.47
C ASN A 277 -12.04 0.80 9.48
N SER A 278 -12.82 0.28 8.53
CA SER A 278 -13.04 -1.16 8.38
C SER A 278 -11.83 -1.91 7.79
N HIS A 279 -10.88 -1.21 7.15
CA HIS A 279 -9.64 -1.81 6.68
C HIS A 279 -8.80 -2.34 7.84
N ILE A 280 -7.97 -3.35 7.56
CA ILE A 280 -6.99 -3.90 8.50
C ILE A 280 -5.54 -3.70 8.04
N LYS A 281 -4.59 -3.95 8.94
CA LYS A 281 -3.26 -4.49 8.62
C LYS A 281 -3.01 -5.76 9.42
N SER A 282 -2.01 -6.55 9.04
CA SER A 282 -1.75 -7.86 9.66
C SER A 282 -0.48 -7.88 10.51
N ILE A 283 -0.59 -8.51 11.69
CA ILE A 283 0.55 -9.11 12.40
C ILE A 283 0.51 -10.61 12.11
N VAL A 284 1.47 -11.09 11.32
CA VAL A 284 1.50 -12.47 10.81
C VAL A 284 2.32 -13.36 11.73
N LYS A 285 1.86 -14.59 11.98
CA LYS A 285 2.56 -15.62 12.74
C LYS A 285 3.59 -16.28 11.81
N MET A 286 4.88 -16.16 12.12
CA MET A 286 5.98 -16.51 11.20
C MET A 286 6.09 -18.01 10.90
N SER A 287 5.61 -18.88 11.79
CA SER A 287 5.45 -20.31 11.50
C SER A 287 4.41 -20.59 10.42
N HIS A 288 3.41 -19.71 10.26
CA HIS A 288 2.30 -19.85 9.31
C HIS A 288 2.40 -18.94 8.08
N ALA A 289 3.34 -17.99 8.06
CA ALA A 289 3.46 -16.97 7.02
C ALA A 289 3.68 -17.54 5.60
N GLY A 290 2.77 -17.19 4.69
CA GLY A 290 2.90 -17.28 3.23
C GLY A 290 3.08 -15.90 2.57
N PRO A 291 2.99 -15.81 1.24
CA PRO A 291 3.11 -14.55 0.50
C PRO A 291 2.07 -13.48 0.90
N PRO A 292 2.38 -12.18 0.76
CA PRO A 292 1.38 -11.13 0.87
C PRO A 292 0.37 -11.20 -0.29
N ILE A 293 -0.93 -11.18 0.03
CA ILE A 293 -2.01 -11.10 -0.97
C ILE A 293 -2.14 -9.64 -1.44
N ASN A 294 -2.02 -8.70 -0.50
CA ASN A 294 -2.08 -7.26 -0.69
C ASN A 294 -1.38 -6.57 0.50
N PRO A 295 -1.31 -5.23 0.58
CA PRO A 295 -0.64 -4.53 1.68
C PRO A 295 -1.27 -4.68 3.08
N HIS A 296 -2.38 -5.43 3.20
CA HIS A 296 -3.20 -5.59 4.40
C HIS A 296 -3.25 -7.04 4.91
N LYS A 297 -3.26 -8.02 4.00
CA LYS A 297 -3.50 -9.44 4.28
C LYS A 297 -2.51 -10.36 3.56
N PHE A 298 -2.25 -11.51 4.16
CA PHE A 298 -1.26 -12.50 3.76
C PHE A 298 -1.91 -13.86 3.59
N GLU A 299 -1.33 -14.68 2.72
CA GLU A 299 -1.57 -16.13 2.74
C GLU A 299 -1.02 -16.71 4.05
N THR A 300 -1.73 -17.69 4.58
CA THR A 300 -1.35 -18.44 5.79
C THR A 300 -1.35 -19.93 5.46
N SER A 301 -0.76 -20.76 6.33
CA SER A 301 -0.70 -22.22 6.10
C SER A 301 -2.09 -22.84 5.96
N PRO A 302 -2.22 -24.00 5.30
CA PRO A 302 -3.49 -24.72 5.23
C PRO A 302 -4.17 -24.86 6.60
N ASP A 303 -5.49 -24.71 6.63
CA ASP A 303 -6.33 -24.74 7.83
C ASP A 303 -6.03 -23.65 8.89
N SER A 304 -5.23 -22.63 8.56
CA SER A 304 -5.01 -21.45 9.39
C SER A 304 -5.56 -20.16 8.74
N HIS A 305 -5.91 -19.17 9.55
CA HIS A 305 -6.65 -17.98 9.12
C HIS A 305 -6.04 -16.66 9.63
N THR A 306 -6.38 -15.56 8.96
CA THR A 306 -6.33 -14.23 9.57
C THR A 306 -7.56 -14.06 10.48
N VAL A 307 -7.36 -13.71 11.74
CA VAL A 307 -8.45 -13.47 12.71
C VAL A 307 -8.41 -12.05 13.26
N GLY A 308 -9.53 -11.58 13.81
CA GLY A 308 -9.64 -10.34 14.55
C GLY A 308 -9.18 -10.44 16.00
N GLU A 309 -9.22 -9.31 16.73
CA GLU A 309 -8.87 -9.25 18.15
C GLU A 309 -9.70 -10.17 19.07
N ASN A 310 -10.85 -10.67 18.59
CA ASN A 310 -11.72 -11.59 19.31
C ASN A 310 -11.68 -13.04 18.77
N GLY A 311 -10.75 -13.35 17.86
CA GLY A 311 -10.64 -14.67 17.21
C GLY A 311 -11.64 -14.90 16.07
N ASP A 312 -12.40 -13.88 15.67
CA ASP A 312 -13.31 -13.93 14.52
C ASP A 312 -12.53 -13.98 13.20
N VAL A 313 -12.85 -14.93 12.31
CA VAL A 313 -12.15 -15.11 11.03
C VAL A 313 -12.45 -13.96 10.07
N ILE A 314 -11.40 -13.38 9.49
CA ILE A 314 -11.49 -12.31 8.50
C ILE A 314 -11.52 -12.94 7.10
N GLU A 315 -12.73 -13.15 6.57
CA GLU A 315 -12.89 -13.76 5.23
C GLU A 315 -12.53 -12.81 4.09
N THR A 316 -12.74 -11.49 4.24
CA THR A 316 -12.48 -10.51 3.15
C THR A 316 -11.00 -10.19 2.95
N ASP A 317 -10.64 -9.62 1.79
CA ASP A 317 -9.24 -9.39 1.40
C ASP A 317 -8.50 -8.33 2.23
N ALA A 318 -9.20 -7.32 2.73
CA ALA A 318 -8.58 -6.20 3.45
C ALA A 318 -9.46 -5.57 4.56
N TRP A 319 -10.68 -6.06 4.77
CA TRP A 319 -11.67 -5.44 5.68
C TRP A 319 -12.19 -6.40 6.75
N ARG A 320 -12.44 -5.86 7.94
CA ARG A 320 -13.07 -6.57 9.06
C ARG A 320 -14.20 -5.74 9.64
N ARG A 321 -15.37 -6.36 9.76
CA ARG A 321 -16.60 -5.81 10.35
C ARG A 321 -17.23 -6.88 11.27
N PRO A 322 -17.82 -6.53 12.43
CA PRO A 322 -17.90 -5.18 13.00
C PRO A 322 -16.51 -4.65 13.38
N ILE A 323 -16.33 -3.33 13.23
CA ILE A 323 -15.09 -2.65 13.58
C ILE A 323 -14.91 -2.73 15.10
N THR A 324 -13.80 -3.32 15.56
CA THR A 324 -13.48 -3.45 16.99
C THR A 324 -11.99 -3.21 17.23
N ARG A 325 -11.68 -2.45 18.28
CA ARG A 325 -10.33 -2.01 18.70
C ARG A 325 -10.25 -1.88 20.23
N THR A 326 -10.70 -2.91 20.93
CA THR A 326 -10.88 -2.91 22.40
C THR A 326 -9.71 -3.53 23.14
N ARG A 327 -8.98 -4.43 22.48
CA ARG A 327 -7.71 -5.03 22.91
C ARG A 327 -6.55 -4.44 22.13
N ILE A 328 -6.72 -4.23 20.82
CA ILE A 328 -5.69 -3.72 19.91
C ILE A 328 -6.28 -2.89 18.75
N GLY A 329 -5.63 -1.76 18.43
CA GLY A 329 -6.00 -0.87 17.33
C GLY A 329 -4.79 -0.41 16.53
N LEU A 330 -5.04 0.17 15.34
CA LEU A 330 -3.98 0.71 14.48
C LEU A 330 -4.32 2.13 14.02
N HIS A 331 -3.75 3.14 14.69
CA HIS A 331 -3.97 4.55 14.37
C HIS A 331 -3.23 4.94 13.10
N HIS A 332 -3.96 5.30 12.04
CA HIS A 332 -3.41 5.58 10.72
C HIS A 332 -3.50 7.08 10.42
N TYR A 333 -2.35 7.75 10.42
CA TYR A 333 -2.18 9.17 10.15
C TYR A 333 -2.00 9.42 8.65
N ALA A 334 -2.98 8.98 7.87
CA ALA A 334 -2.88 8.89 6.42
C ALA A 334 -2.71 10.24 5.71
N VAL A 335 -3.32 11.30 6.25
CA VAL A 335 -3.30 12.66 5.70
C VAL A 335 -2.30 13.59 6.40
N LYS A 336 -2.21 13.54 7.74
CA LYS A 336 -1.44 14.48 8.57
C LYS A 336 -1.81 15.94 8.26
N SER A 337 -0.89 16.88 8.46
CA SER A 337 -1.13 18.28 8.11
C SER A 337 -1.15 18.50 6.61
N ARG A 338 -1.78 19.58 6.14
CA ARG A 338 -1.87 19.89 4.71
C ARG A 338 -0.51 19.89 4.00
N GLN A 339 0.50 20.51 4.61
CA GLN A 339 1.89 20.54 4.14
C GLN A 339 2.48 19.12 3.96
N GLU A 340 2.18 18.20 4.88
CA GLU A 340 2.68 16.82 4.84
C GLU A 340 1.93 15.97 3.82
N PHE A 341 0.64 16.24 3.61
CA PHE A 341 -0.13 15.59 2.56
C PHE A 341 0.35 15.99 1.17
N GLU A 342 0.68 17.26 0.94
CA GLU A 342 1.28 17.74 -0.30
C GLU A 342 2.61 17.03 -0.58
N ALA A 343 3.49 16.94 0.42
CA ALA A 343 4.73 16.16 0.32
C ALA A 343 4.50 14.64 0.13
N LYS A 344 3.35 14.09 0.57
CA LYS A 344 2.95 12.69 0.31
C LYS A 344 2.48 12.49 -1.13
N MET A 345 1.74 13.44 -1.69
CA MET A 345 1.34 13.42 -3.11
C MET A 345 2.56 13.49 -4.03
N GLU A 346 3.53 14.36 -3.74
CA GLU A 346 4.78 14.47 -4.51
C GLU A 346 5.66 13.21 -4.43
N ARG A 347 5.69 12.55 -3.27
CA ARG A 347 6.49 11.34 -3.02
C ARG A 347 5.96 10.09 -3.72
N GLY A 348 4.65 9.99 -3.87
CA GLY A 348 3.93 8.78 -4.27
C GLY A 348 3.80 7.75 -3.14
N ASN A 349 3.37 6.54 -3.48
CA ASN A 349 3.26 5.38 -2.58
C ASN A 349 4.01 4.15 -3.14
N GLY A 350 4.01 3.05 -2.39
CA GLY A 350 4.66 1.78 -2.76
C GLY A 350 3.80 0.83 -3.62
N MET A 351 2.75 1.38 -4.24
CA MET A 351 1.74 0.70 -5.07
C MET A 351 1.44 1.57 -6.31
N THR A 352 0.48 1.17 -7.16
CA THR A 352 0.21 1.86 -8.44
C THR A 352 -0.61 3.14 -8.34
N ASP A 353 -1.48 3.27 -7.32
CA ASP A 353 -2.53 4.30 -7.29
C ASP A 353 -2.24 5.36 -6.21
N PRO A 354 -1.70 6.54 -6.55
CA PRO A 354 -1.37 7.58 -5.58
C PRO A 354 -2.61 8.23 -4.99
N LYS A 355 -2.62 8.44 -3.66
CA LYS A 355 -3.69 9.15 -2.95
C LYS A 355 -3.59 10.66 -3.25
N GLY A 356 -4.62 11.23 -3.86
CA GLY A 356 -4.69 12.66 -4.21
C GLY A 356 -5.78 13.44 -3.45
N GLU A 357 -6.15 14.62 -3.94
CA GLU A 357 -7.15 15.53 -3.34
C GLU A 357 -8.51 14.89 -3.05
N ALA A 358 -8.92 13.89 -3.82
CA ALA A 358 -10.15 13.13 -3.55
C ALA A 358 -10.08 12.42 -2.18
N PHE A 359 -8.96 11.78 -1.87
CA PHE A 359 -8.72 11.10 -0.59
C PHE A 359 -8.60 12.10 0.57
N TRP A 360 -7.96 13.27 0.35
CA TRP A 360 -7.98 14.36 1.34
C TRP A 360 -9.40 14.81 1.65
N THR A 361 -10.21 15.04 0.61
CA THR A 361 -11.61 15.48 0.75
C THR A 361 -12.47 14.44 1.48
N GLU A 362 -12.28 13.15 1.19
CA GLU A 362 -12.97 12.02 1.83
C GLU A 362 -12.70 11.97 3.35
N ILE A 363 -11.43 12.10 3.76
CA ILE A 363 -11.04 12.07 5.18
C ILE A 363 -11.43 13.36 5.90
N GLU A 364 -11.18 14.53 5.32
CA GLU A 364 -11.41 15.82 5.97
C GLU A 364 -12.86 16.29 5.96
N SER A 365 -13.70 15.80 5.04
CA SER A 365 -15.07 16.33 4.85
C SER A 365 -16.11 15.31 4.41
N GLY A 366 -15.71 14.12 3.94
CA GLY A 366 -16.65 13.07 3.54
C GLY A 366 -17.33 12.34 4.70
N ASN A 367 -16.68 12.33 5.88
CA ASN A 367 -17.12 11.58 7.05
C ASN A 367 -17.30 12.49 8.27
N PRO A 368 -18.26 12.22 9.18
CA PRO A 368 -18.29 12.85 10.49
C PRO A 368 -17.00 12.58 11.27
N HIS A 369 -16.50 13.57 12.02
CA HIS A 369 -15.30 13.43 12.84
C HIS A 369 -15.64 13.21 14.32
N VAL A 370 -14.79 12.44 15.00
CA VAL A 370 -14.87 12.16 16.45
C VAL A 370 -13.55 12.51 17.13
N ASN A 371 -13.58 12.76 18.44
CA ASN A 371 -12.37 12.93 19.25
C ASN A 371 -11.57 11.61 19.28
N CYS A 372 -10.25 11.72 19.17
CA CYS A 372 -9.32 10.62 18.93
C CYS A 372 -7.97 10.93 19.59
N SER A 373 -7.99 11.17 20.91
CA SER A 373 -6.85 11.67 21.70
C SER A 373 -6.07 10.57 22.43
N GLU A 374 -6.37 9.29 22.18
CA GLU A 374 -5.77 8.14 22.87
C GLU A 374 -4.24 8.10 22.70
N MET A 375 -3.75 8.24 21.46
CA MET A 375 -2.32 8.23 21.16
C MET A 375 -1.55 9.40 21.78
N ALA A 376 -2.22 10.48 22.16
CA ALA A 376 -1.61 11.63 22.83
C ALA A 376 -1.27 11.35 24.31
N ALA A 377 -1.81 10.28 24.90
CA ALA A 377 -1.52 9.88 26.28
C ALA A 377 -0.15 9.17 26.44
N TYR A 378 0.45 8.71 25.33
CA TYR A 378 1.70 7.95 25.33
C TYR A 378 2.93 8.87 25.25
N GLU A 379 3.73 8.89 26.30
CA GLU A 379 5.09 9.45 26.33
C GLU A 379 6.14 8.34 26.08
N PRO A 380 7.41 8.65 25.80
CA PRO A 380 7.96 9.95 25.39
C PRO A 380 7.65 10.29 23.91
#